data_AF-A0A4D6KR51-F1
#
_entry.id   AF-A0A4D6KR51-F1
#
_cell.length_a   1.000
_cell.length_b   1.000
_cell.length_c   1.000
_cell.angle_alpha   90.00
_cell.angle_beta   90.00
_cell.angle_gamma   90.00
#
_symmetry.space_group_name_H-M   'P 1'
#
loop_
_entity.id
_entity.type
_entity.pdbx_description
1 polymer ?
#
loop_
_entity_poly.entity_id
_entity_poly.type
_entity_poly.pdbx_seq_one_letter_code
_entity_poly.pdbx_strand_id
1 'polypeptide(L)'
;MGETQEVQHPHETSFTIHMGESQEVQLSKIEANGVQQTNSLEGNKFGGPMNESMTMSKKRIYYRWFRIAIHSALMLVSSSAAILLGRLYYEKGGKSKWMGTLVQLCGFPIMLPYYFITAPKNLTTNSSIHPNQPSASMLAFVYVSIGLLLAFDCYLYAIGLWYLPVSTYSLICSSQLAFNAFFSYFLNSLKFTPYIVNSLVLLTISATLLVFQNESSSDDSDSTQTSKKKYVIGFICTVGASAGYGLWLSLTQLVFKKVMKRETFKVVIDMIMYTSLVATCVTVVGLFASGEWNGLRNEMNEYELGKVSYVLNLTFTATLWQLFTIGCFGLITEVSSLFSNAISALGVPIVPMLAVVVFHDKMHGIKAISMVLAIWGIISYVYQQYIDDTTSENTVTSHVPIASVPQEEVHR
;
A
#
# COMPACT_ATOMS: atom_id res chain seq x y z
N MET A 1 41.26 -55.02 47.94
CA MET A 1 40.19 -55.23 46.94
C MET A 1 40.54 -54.36 45.75
N GLY A 2 41.08 -54.80 44.63
CA GLY A 2 41.48 -56.08 44.04
C GLY A 2 41.86 -55.70 42.59
N GLU A 3 43.10 -55.99 42.16
CA GLU A 3 43.39 -56.84 40.98
C GLU A 3 43.14 -56.17 39.60
N THR A 4 44.19 -55.86 38.82
CA THR A 4 44.75 -56.62 37.64
C THR A 4 43.74 -56.81 36.50
N GLN A 5 44.00 -56.80 35.20
CA GLN A 5 45.12 -56.83 34.24
C GLN A 5 44.45 -56.54 32.86
N GLU A 6 44.99 -55.77 31.91
CA GLU A 6 45.96 -56.15 30.86
C GLU A 6 45.37 -56.81 29.58
N VAL A 7 45.91 -56.35 28.43
CA VAL A 7 46.03 -56.99 27.08
C VAL A 7 44.80 -57.04 26.13
N GLN A 8 44.88 -56.39 24.95
CA GLN A 8 45.27 -57.01 23.66
C GLN A 8 45.27 -56.01 22.47
N HIS A 9 46.42 -55.91 21.78
CA HIS A 9 46.67 -55.28 20.45
C HIS A 9 46.20 -56.24 19.29
N PRO A 10 46.55 -56.03 18.00
CA PRO A 10 46.11 -55.04 17.00
C PRO A 10 45.61 -55.74 15.70
N HIS A 11 45.20 -54.98 14.67
CA HIS A 11 45.29 -55.48 13.28
C HIS A 11 45.60 -54.33 12.31
N GLU A 12 46.80 -54.40 11.74
CA GLU A 12 47.25 -53.77 10.48
C GLU A 12 46.42 -54.32 9.31
N THR A 13 46.12 -53.58 8.24
CA THR A 13 46.86 -53.42 6.96
C THR A 13 45.76 -53.04 5.93
N SER A 14 45.91 -52.33 4.80
CA SER A 14 47.02 -52.08 3.89
C SER A 14 46.70 -50.83 3.05
N PHE A 15 47.74 -50.06 2.73
CA PHE A 15 47.83 -49.12 1.62
C PHE A 15 47.73 -49.86 0.27
N THR A 16 47.16 -49.21 -0.75
CA THR A 16 47.60 -49.39 -2.15
C THR A 16 47.51 -48.07 -2.91
N ILE A 17 48.68 -47.56 -3.31
CA ILE A 17 48.90 -46.52 -4.31
C ILE A 17 49.09 -47.25 -5.65
N HIS A 18 48.49 -46.75 -6.73
CA HIS A 18 48.93 -47.10 -8.09
C HIS A 18 49.08 -45.82 -8.93
N MET A 19 50.28 -45.64 -9.47
CA MET A 19 50.70 -44.57 -10.36
C MET A 19 51.54 -45.22 -11.47
N GLY A 20 51.46 -44.70 -12.69
CA GLY A 20 52.13 -45.20 -13.92
C GLY A 20 51.10 -45.82 -14.88
N GLU A 21 51.06 -45.51 -16.18
CA GLU A 21 52.09 -44.99 -17.07
C GLU A 21 51.47 -44.44 -18.37
N SER A 22 52.20 -43.54 -19.04
CA SER A 22 51.87 -42.85 -20.30
C SER A 22 51.85 -43.78 -21.52
N GLN A 23 51.06 -43.43 -22.55
CA GLN A 23 51.54 -43.47 -23.94
C GLN A 23 50.71 -42.56 -24.87
N GLU A 24 51.42 -42.06 -25.85
CA GLU A 24 51.23 -40.84 -26.62
C GLU A 24 50.95 -41.19 -28.11
N VAL A 25 50.46 -40.21 -28.88
CA VAL A 25 50.73 -39.99 -30.32
C VAL A 25 49.83 -40.66 -31.41
N GLN A 26 48.97 -39.79 -31.98
CA GLN A 26 48.76 -39.44 -33.40
C GLN A 26 48.36 -40.48 -34.46
N LEU A 27 47.35 -40.13 -35.30
CA LEU A 27 47.62 -39.81 -36.71
C LEU A 27 46.50 -39.00 -37.39
N SER A 28 46.92 -37.89 -37.98
CA SER A 28 46.21 -36.93 -38.83
C SER A 28 46.00 -37.40 -40.27
N LYS A 29 45.07 -36.72 -40.99
CA LYS A 29 45.24 -36.02 -42.31
C LYS A 29 44.26 -36.35 -43.46
N ILE A 30 43.79 -35.25 -44.07
CA ILE A 30 43.59 -34.95 -45.53
C ILE A 30 42.32 -35.54 -46.17
N GLU A 31 41.27 -34.75 -46.42
CA GLU A 31 41.07 -33.76 -47.50
C GLU A 31 40.72 -34.42 -48.85
N ALA A 32 39.48 -34.23 -49.33
CA ALA A 32 39.14 -34.25 -50.75
C ALA A 32 37.75 -33.62 -51.00
N ASN A 33 37.75 -32.71 -51.97
CA ASN A 33 36.65 -31.88 -52.47
C ASN A 33 35.48 -32.67 -53.09
N GLY A 34 34.30 -32.03 -53.10
CA GLY A 34 33.49 -31.96 -54.31
C GLY A 34 31.98 -32.24 -54.20
N VAL A 35 31.21 -31.26 -54.69
CA VAL A 35 29.92 -31.38 -55.41
C VAL A 35 28.60 -31.15 -54.63
N GLN A 36 28.10 -29.91 -54.83
CA GLN A 36 26.72 -29.47 -55.16
C GLN A 36 25.47 -30.09 -54.48
N GLN A 37 24.66 -29.16 -53.91
CA GLN A 37 23.21 -28.93 -54.14
C GLN A 37 22.35 -30.19 -54.43
N THR A 38 21.29 -30.54 -53.69
CA THR A 38 20.11 -29.74 -53.35
C THR A 38 19.13 -30.61 -52.53
N ASN A 39 18.34 -29.96 -51.67
CA ASN A 39 17.00 -30.33 -51.20
C ASN A 39 16.79 -31.65 -50.42
N SER A 40 16.53 -31.52 -49.12
CA SER A 40 15.24 -31.97 -48.55
C SER A 40 15.04 -31.39 -47.15
N LEU A 41 13.81 -30.93 -46.91
CA LEU A 41 13.33 -30.45 -45.63
C LEU A 41 13.48 -31.53 -44.57
N GLU A 42 14.20 -31.23 -43.48
CA GLU A 42 13.85 -31.79 -42.18
C GLU A 42 14.04 -30.70 -41.12
N GLY A 43 12.91 -30.09 -40.75
CA GLY A 43 12.85 -29.07 -39.72
C GLY A 43 13.07 -29.68 -38.34
N ASN A 44 14.33 -29.83 -37.94
CA ASN A 44 14.66 -30.02 -36.54
C ASN A 44 14.57 -28.68 -35.81
N LYS A 45 13.43 -28.48 -35.13
CA LYS A 45 13.27 -27.48 -34.07
C LYS A 45 14.32 -27.74 -32.99
N PHE A 46 15.47 -27.07 -33.08
CA PHE A 46 16.33 -26.86 -31.93
C PHE A 46 15.70 -25.76 -31.05
N GLY A 47 14.64 -26.14 -30.34
CA GLY A 47 14.16 -25.40 -29.17
C GLY A 47 15.14 -25.63 -28.02
N GLY A 48 16.28 -24.95 -28.06
CA GLY A 48 17.23 -24.99 -26.95
C GLY A 48 16.63 -24.40 -25.66
N PRO A 49 17.13 -24.79 -24.47
CA PRO A 49 16.66 -24.32 -23.16
C PRO A 49 16.72 -22.79 -22.99
N MET A 50 17.44 -22.09 -23.89
CA MET A 50 17.51 -20.63 -23.95
C MET A 50 16.17 -19.99 -24.35
N ASN A 51 15.43 -20.56 -25.31
CA ASN A 51 14.12 -20.04 -25.74
C ASN A 51 13.02 -20.32 -24.71
N GLU A 52 13.08 -21.45 -24.00
CA GLU A 52 12.20 -21.73 -22.86
C GLU A 52 12.51 -20.82 -21.66
N SER A 53 13.79 -20.59 -21.34
CA SER A 53 14.15 -19.64 -20.25
C SER A 53 13.70 -18.21 -20.56
N MET A 54 13.81 -17.77 -21.82
CA MET A 54 13.43 -16.43 -22.26
C MET A 54 11.90 -16.26 -22.35
N THR A 55 11.16 -17.30 -22.74
CA THR A 55 9.68 -17.30 -22.71
C THR A 55 9.12 -17.44 -21.30
N MET A 56 9.77 -18.22 -20.42
CA MET A 56 9.45 -18.30 -18.99
C MET A 56 9.71 -16.96 -18.27
N SER A 57 10.80 -16.26 -18.61
CA SER A 57 11.10 -14.90 -18.14
C SER A 57 10.03 -13.89 -18.60
N LYS A 58 9.68 -13.89 -19.89
CA LYS A 58 8.60 -13.03 -20.42
C LYS A 58 7.24 -13.32 -19.76
N LYS A 59 6.83 -14.59 -19.64
CA LYS A 59 5.59 -14.97 -18.94
C LYS A 59 5.56 -14.51 -17.48
N ARG A 60 6.69 -14.62 -16.77
CA ARG A 60 6.83 -14.14 -15.38
C ARG A 60 6.71 -12.63 -15.28
N ILE A 61 7.25 -11.89 -16.25
CA ILE A 61 7.10 -10.43 -16.36
C ILE A 61 5.62 -10.06 -16.63
N TYR A 62 4.96 -10.70 -17.60
CA TYR A 62 3.55 -10.45 -17.88
C TYR A 62 2.65 -10.77 -16.68
N TYR A 63 2.89 -11.89 -15.99
CA TYR A 63 2.14 -12.26 -14.79
C TYR A 63 2.35 -11.25 -13.65
N ARG A 64 3.57 -10.73 -13.48
CA ARG A 64 3.86 -9.65 -12.52
C ARG A 64 3.08 -8.38 -12.84
N TRP A 65 3.11 -7.90 -14.09
CA TRP A 65 2.35 -6.72 -14.52
C TRP A 65 0.84 -6.92 -14.37
N PHE A 66 0.34 -8.11 -14.66
CA PHE A 66 -1.07 -8.45 -14.44
C PHE A 66 -1.47 -8.37 -12.96
N ARG A 67 -0.64 -8.88 -12.04
CA ARG A 67 -0.88 -8.75 -10.59
C ARG A 67 -0.86 -7.29 -10.14
N ILE A 68 0.10 -6.50 -10.61
CA ILE A 68 0.17 -5.05 -10.34
C ILE A 68 -1.12 -4.37 -10.81
N ALA A 69 -1.59 -4.67 -12.02
CA ALA A 69 -2.83 -4.11 -12.56
C ALA A 69 -4.05 -4.48 -11.72
N ILE A 70 -4.16 -5.75 -11.28
CA ILE A 70 -5.23 -6.19 -10.37
C ILE A 70 -5.19 -5.41 -9.06
N HIS A 71 -4.02 -5.30 -8.42
CA HIS A 71 -3.92 -4.60 -7.14
C HIS A 71 -4.23 -3.10 -7.27
N SER A 72 -3.79 -2.46 -8.36
CA SER A 72 -4.16 -1.07 -8.68
C SER A 72 -5.66 -0.91 -8.90
N ALA A 73 -6.28 -1.77 -9.70
CA ALA A 73 -7.72 -1.72 -9.96
C ALA A 73 -8.53 -1.93 -8.66
N LEU A 74 -8.13 -2.92 -7.87
CA LEU A 74 -8.77 -3.24 -6.60
C LEU A 74 -8.64 -2.07 -5.61
N MET A 75 -7.49 -1.42 -5.54
CA MET A 75 -7.30 -0.21 -4.73
C MET A 75 -8.17 0.98 -5.19
N LEU A 76 -8.20 1.29 -6.49
CA LEU A 76 -8.95 2.43 -7.04
C LEU A 76 -10.47 2.23 -6.99
N VAL A 77 -10.93 1.05 -7.39
CA VAL A 77 -12.37 0.72 -7.44
C VAL A 77 -12.92 0.60 -6.02
N SER A 78 -12.22 -0.10 -5.12
CA SER A 78 -12.75 -0.33 -3.78
C SER A 78 -12.79 0.94 -2.93
N SER A 79 -11.78 1.81 -2.99
CA SER A 79 -11.82 3.11 -2.29
C SER A 79 -12.99 3.97 -2.79
N SER A 80 -13.16 4.07 -4.11
CA SER A 80 -14.24 4.86 -4.69
C SER A 80 -15.62 4.31 -4.32
N ALA A 81 -15.83 3.00 -4.48
CA ALA A 81 -17.09 2.36 -4.13
C ALA A 81 -17.39 2.46 -2.63
N ALA A 82 -16.38 2.32 -1.76
CA ALA A 82 -16.57 2.44 -0.31
C ALA A 82 -17.02 3.85 0.10
N ILE A 83 -16.45 4.90 -0.50
CA ILE A 83 -16.88 6.28 -0.24
C ILE A 83 -18.32 6.52 -0.72
N LEU A 84 -18.68 6.02 -1.90
CA LEU A 84 -20.04 6.14 -2.43
C LEU A 84 -21.07 5.40 -1.55
N LEU A 85 -20.76 4.18 -1.10
CA LEU A 85 -21.64 3.43 -0.19
C LEU A 85 -21.73 4.08 1.20
N GLY A 86 -20.63 4.65 1.69
CA GLY A 86 -20.62 5.46 2.91
C GLY A 86 -21.53 6.69 2.80
N ARG A 87 -21.58 7.33 1.62
CA ARG A 87 -22.55 8.40 1.38
C ARG A 87 -23.98 7.88 1.31
N LEU A 88 -24.20 6.79 0.59
CA LEU A 88 -25.51 6.16 0.45
C LEU A 88 -26.12 5.83 1.82
N TYR A 89 -25.28 5.36 2.77
CA TYR A 89 -25.67 5.13 4.15
C TYR A 89 -26.31 6.37 4.78
N TYR A 90 -25.66 7.53 4.69
CA TYR A 90 -26.15 8.77 5.29
C TYR A 90 -27.35 9.36 4.55
N GLU A 91 -27.39 9.27 3.22
CA GLU A 91 -28.52 9.80 2.45
C GLU A 91 -29.81 9.00 2.64
N LYS A 92 -29.69 7.68 2.86
CA LYS A 92 -30.84 6.77 3.00
C LYS A 92 -31.31 6.57 4.43
N GLY A 93 -30.82 7.39 5.37
CA GLY A 93 -31.34 7.47 6.74
C GLY A 93 -30.45 6.86 7.82
N GLY A 94 -29.22 6.45 7.50
CA GLY A 94 -28.19 6.20 8.51
C GLY A 94 -27.95 7.45 9.32
N LYS A 95 -27.88 7.36 10.66
CA LYS A 95 -27.78 8.44 11.67
C LYS A 95 -26.51 8.35 12.52
N SER A 96 -25.94 7.15 12.64
CA SER A 96 -24.80 6.89 13.51
C SER A 96 -23.45 7.20 12.84
N LYS A 97 -22.73 8.17 13.41
CA LYS A 97 -21.37 8.53 12.99
C LYS A 97 -20.37 7.46 13.40
N TRP A 98 -20.58 6.88 14.59
CA TRP A 98 -19.73 5.81 15.11
C TRP A 98 -19.93 4.52 14.32
N MET A 99 -21.15 4.23 13.84
CA MET A 99 -21.36 3.13 12.90
C MET A 99 -20.59 3.37 11.61
N GLY A 100 -20.75 4.55 10.99
CA GLY A 100 -19.99 4.93 9.78
C GLY A 100 -18.46 4.87 9.95
N THR A 101 -17.97 5.11 11.16
CA THR A 101 -16.56 4.94 11.54
C THR A 101 -16.19 3.46 11.67
N LEU A 102 -17.04 2.68 12.33
CA LEU A 102 -16.81 1.25 12.61
C LEU A 102 -16.68 0.46 11.31
N VAL A 103 -17.53 0.73 10.31
CA VAL A 103 -17.50 0.03 9.02
C VAL A 103 -16.18 0.21 8.28
N GLN A 104 -15.48 1.32 8.47
CA GLN A 104 -14.17 1.55 7.84
C GLN A 104 -13.08 0.63 8.40
N LEU A 105 -13.24 0.19 9.65
CA LEU A 105 -12.19 -0.48 10.43
C LEU A 105 -12.48 -1.96 10.71
N CYS A 106 -13.75 -2.31 10.94
CA CYS A 106 -14.16 -3.63 11.46
C CYS A 106 -13.92 -4.79 10.48
N GLY A 107 -13.62 -4.49 9.21
CA GLY A 107 -13.33 -5.50 8.21
C GLY A 107 -11.96 -6.17 8.38
N PHE A 108 -11.07 -5.67 9.25
CA PHE A 108 -9.69 -6.18 9.38
C PHE A 108 -9.55 -7.72 9.51
N PRO A 109 -10.51 -8.49 10.09
CA PRO A 109 -10.41 -9.94 10.14
C PRO A 109 -10.40 -10.62 8.76
N ILE A 110 -10.89 -9.95 7.71
CA ILE A 110 -10.82 -10.44 6.31
C ILE A 110 -9.36 -10.60 5.86
N MET A 111 -8.40 -9.92 6.49
CA MET A 111 -6.97 -10.11 6.22
C MET A 111 -6.36 -11.34 6.92
N LEU A 112 -7.03 -11.96 7.90
CA LEU A 112 -6.50 -13.13 8.61
C LEU A 112 -6.23 -14.32 7.69
N PRO A 113 -7.13 -14.73 6.77
CA PRO A 113 -6.85 -15.80 5.82
C PRO A 113 -5.60 -15.53 4.98
N TYR A 114 -5.41 -14.28 4.53
CA TYR A 114 -4.22 -13.89 3.77
C TYR A 114 -2.94 -14.03 4.61
N TYR A 115 -2.99 -13.61 5.87
CA TYR A 115 -1.90 -13.81 6.82
C TYR A 115 -1.54 -15.29 7.02
N PHE A 116 -2.53 -16.16 7.25
CA PHE A 116 -2.29 -17.58 7.52
C PHE A 116 -1.85 -18.39 6.28
N ILE A 117 -2.31 -18.02 5.08
CA ILE A 117 -1.92 -18.69 3.84
C ILE A 117 -0.49 -18.31 3.43
N THR A 118 -0.11 -17.05 3.63
CA THR A 118 1.22 -16.53 3.24
C THR A 118 2.28 -16.69 4.34
N ALA A 119 1.87 -17.00 5.58
CA ALA A 119 2.81 -17.33 6.64
C ALA A 119 3.66 -18.56 6.25
N PRO A 120 5.00 -18.44 6.20
CA PRO A 120 5.84 -19.57 5.84
C PRO A 120 5.67 -20.71 6.85
N LYS A 121 5.34 -21.91 6.37
CA LYS A 121 5.16 -23.15 7.17
C LYS A 121 6.41 -23.64 7.90
N ASN A 122 7.56 -22.97 7.73
CA ASN A 122 8.83 -23.35 8.32
C ASN A 122 9.21 -22.36 9.44
N LEU A 123 8.53 -22.47 10.58
CA LEU A 123 9.05 -21.97 11.85
C LEU A 123 9.75 -23.12 12.57
N THR A 124 10.89 -23.55 12.03
CA THR A 124 11.91 -24.16 12.87
C THR A 124 12.45 -23.07 13.77
N THR A 125 12.08 -23.15 15.05
CA THR A 125 12.56 -22.34 16.16
C THR A 125 14.08 -22.40 16.27
N ASN A 126 14.77 -21.50 15.58
CA ASN A 126 16.10 -21.06 15.96
C ASN A 126 15.96 -19.64 16.53
N SER A 127 15.63 -19.59 17.81
CA SER A 127 15.58 -18.41 18.66
C SER A 127 16.98 -17.83 18.84
N SER A 128 17.56 -17.26 17.78
CA SER A 128 18.65 -16.32 17.94
C SER A 128 18.03 -14.97 18.29
N ILE A 129 18.18 -14.57 19.55
CA ILE A 129 17.82 -13.24 20.04
C ILE A 129 18.70 -12.26 19.27
N HIS A 130 18.15 -11.69 18.18
CA HIS A 130 18.82 -10.65 17.43
C HIS A 130 18.83 -9.37 18.29
N PRO A 131 19.99 -8.73 18.52
CA PRO A 131 20.14 -7.62 19.48
C PRO A 131 19.42 -6.32 19.08
N ASN A 132 18.64 -6.31 18.01
CA ASN A 132 17.96 -5.13 17.45
C ASN A 132 16.43 -5.28 17.35
N GLN A 133 15.82 -6.26 18.01
CA GLN A 133 14.35 -6.33 18.05
C GLN A 133 13.78 -5.20 18.93
N PRO A 134 12.78 -4.44 18.44
CA PRO A 134 12.12 -3.42 19.24
C PRO A 134 11.44 -4.06 20.45
N SER A 135 11.52 -3.40 21.61
CA SER A 135 10.87 -3.85 22.84
C SER A 135 9.36 -4.01 22.63
N ALA A 136 8.77 -5.06 23.21
CA ALA A 136 7.32 -5.31 23.15
C ALA A 136 6.51 -4.11 23.65
N SER A 137 7.01 -3.38 24.66
CA SER A 137 6.37 -2.16 25.17
C SER A 137 6.40 -1.02 24.15
N MET A 138 7.48 -0.90 23.37
CA MET A 138 7.60 0.12 22.33
C MET A 138 6.65 -0.20 21.17
N LEU A 139 6.57 -1.46 20.76
CA LEU A 139 5.63 -1.93 19.74
C LEU A 139 4.17 -1.70 20.16
N ALA A 140 3.82 -2.06 21.40
CA ALA A 140 2.50 -1.81 21.95
C ALA A 140 2.16 -0.31 21.93
N PHE A 141 3.08 0.56 22.36
CA PHE A 141 2.89 2.00 22.31
C PHE A 141 2.65 2.51 20.88
N VAL A 142 3.42 2.03 19.91
CA VAL A 142 3.26 2.38 18.49
C VAL A 142 1.90 1.95 17.96
N TYR A 143 1.51 0.68 18.18
CA TYR A 143 0.22 0.15 17.70
C TYR A 143 -0.97 0.86 18.34
N VAL A 144 -0.89 1.14 19.65
CA VAL A 144 -1.94 1.87 20.35
C VAL A 144 -2.04 3.30 19.85
N SER A 145 -0.91 4.01 19.73
CA SER A 145 -0.91 5.41 19.28
C SER A 145 -1.40 5.57 17.85
N ILE A 146 -0.96 4.71 16.93
CA ILE A 146 -1.41 4.73 15.54
C ILE A 146 -2.87 4.28 15.43
N GLY A 147 -3.29 3.26 16.19
CA GLY A 147 -4.69 2.82 16.21
C GLY A 147 -5.65 3.89 16.76
N LEU A 148 -5.24 4.65 17.78
CA LEU A 148 -6.00 5.80 18.29
C LEU A 148 -6.11 6.91 17.24
N LEU A 149 -5.00 7.25 16.59
CA LEU A 149 -4.99 8.24 15.51
C LEU A 149 -5.93 7.80 14.37
N LEU A 150 -5.86 6.54 13.96
CA LEU A 150 -6.70 5.98 12.91
C LEU A 150 -8.19 6.00 13.26
N ALA A 151 -8.57 5.65 14.49
CA ALA A 151 -9.96 5.73 14.93
C ALA A 151 -10.50 7.17 14.91
N PHE A 152 -9.70 8.11 15.41
CA PHE A 152 -10.06 9.53 15.39
C PHE A 152 -10.20 10.07 13.96
N ASP A 153 -9.28 9.69 13.08
CA ASP A 153 -9.27 10.06 11.66
C ASP A 153 -10.52 9.57 10.93
N CYS A 154 -10.84 8.27 11.06
CA CYS A 154 -12.05 7.68 10.49
C CYS A 154 -13.34 8.33 11.03
N TYR A 155 -13.35 8.77 12.30
CA TYR A 155 -14.48 9.48 12.88
C TYR A 155 -14.67 10.87 12.28
N LEU A 156 -13.58 11.60 12.06
CA LEU A 156 -13.63 12.89 11.36
C LEU A 156 -14.07 12.73 9.90
N TYR A 157 -13.59 11.70 9.19
CA TYR A 157 -14.07 11.38 7.84
C TYR A 157 -15.56 11.01 7.83
N ALA A 158 -16.03 10.23 8.81
CA ALA A 158 -17.45 9.89 8.95
C ALA A 158 -18.32 11.15 9.12
N ILE A 159 -17.89 12.12 9.93
CA ILE A 159 -18.56 13.43 10.07
C ILE A 159 -18.51 14.24 8.77
N GLY A 160 -17.36 14.24 8.10
CA GLY A 160 -17.19 14.91 6.81
C GLY A 160 -18.19 14.40 5.77
N LEU A 161 -18.26 13.09 5.59
CA LEU A 161 -19.13 12.43 4.62
C LEU A 161 -20.62 12.56 4.97
N TRP A 162 -20.93 12.69 6.27
CA TRP A 162 -22.27 12.98 6.77
C TRP A 162 -22.76 14.36 6.31
N TYR A 163 -21.94 15.41 6.48
CA TYR A 163 -22.37 16.79 6.23
C TYR A 163 -22.07 17.32 4.82
N LEU A 164 -21.10 16.76 4.12
CA LEU A 164 -20.66 17.26 2.81
C LEU A 164 -21.13 16.38 1.64
N PRO A 165 -21.40 16.98 0.46
CA PRO A 165 -21.50 16.23 -0.79
C PRO A 165 -20.20 15.49 -1.08
N VAL A 166 -20.28 14.30 -1.69
CA VAL A 166 -19.12 13.41 -1.91
C VAL A 166 -18.04 14.07 -2.72
N SER A 167 -18.43 14.81 -3.76
CA SER A 167 -17.47 15.51 -4.61
C SER A 167 -16.76 16.67 -3.89
N THR A 168 -17.40 17.34 -2.93
CA THR A 168 -16.72 18.33 -2.08
C THR A 168 -15.82 17.65 -1.07
N TYR A 169 -16.33 16.62 -0.38
CA TYR A 169 -15.57 15.79 0.56
C TYR A 169 -14.27 15.28 -0.07
N SER A 170 -14.36 14.65 -1.25
CA SER A 170 -13.22 14.03 -1.90
C SER A 170 -12.20 15.04 -2.44
N LEU A 171 -12.64 16.24 -2.84
CA LEU A 171 -11.70 17.29 -3.23
C LEU A 171 -10.93 17.82 -2.01
N ILE A 172 -11.56 17.93 -0.84
CA ILE A 172 -10.86 18.27 0.41
C ILE A 172 -9.88 17.15 0.78
N CYS A 173 -10.28 15.87 0.67
CA CYS A 173 -9.40 14.71 0.89
C CYS A 173 -8.12 14.77 0.03
N SER A 174 -8.12 15.42 -1.13
CA SER A 174 -6.90 15.58 -1.95
C SER A 174 -5.78 16.32 -1.22
N SER A 175 -6.11 17.20 -0.28
CA SER A 175 -5.14 17.90 0.57
C SER A 175 -4.32 16.95 1.46
N GLN A 176 -4.75 15.69 1.63
CA GLN A 176 -4.00 14.68 2.41
C GLN A 176 -2.57 14.48 1.90
N LEU A 177 -2.34 14.65 0.59
CA LEU A 177 -0.99 14.54 0.01
C LEU A 177 -0.11 15.73 0.40
N ALA A 178 -0.68 16.93 0.44
CA ALA A 178 0.02 18.13 0.90
C ALA A 178 0.38 18.00 2.39
N PHE A 179 -0.55 17.51 3.22
CA PHE A 179 -0.27 17.23 4.62
C PHE A 179 0.76 16.12 4.81
N ASN A 180 0.69 15.04 4.03
CA ASN A 180 1.68 13.97 4.07
C ASN A 180 3.09 14.49 3.74
N ALA A 181 3.24 15.27 2.68
CA ALA A 181 4.51 15.90 2.31
C ALA A 181 5.03 16.83 3.41
N PHE A 182 4.14 17.64 4.00
CA PHE A 182 4.45 18.51 5.13
C PHE A 182 4.95 17.71 6.34
N PHE A 183 4.21 16.70 6.81
CA PHE A 183 4.63 15.90 7.96
C PHE A 183 5.87 15.06 7.66
N SER A 184 6.03 14.56 6.44
CA SER A 184 7.22 13.81 6.01
C SER A 184 8.48 14.68 6.01
N TYR A 185 8.37 15.98 5.75
CA TYR A 185 9.48 16.92 5.91
C TYR A 185 9.98 16.94 7.37
N PHE A 186 9.07 17.10 8.34
CA PHE A 186 9.44 17.17 9.76
C PHE A 186 9.84 15.83 10.35
N LEU A 187 9.11 14.76 10.04
CA LEU A 187 9.25 13.46 10.68
C LEU A 187 10.26 12.56 9.98
N ASN A 188 10.23 12.52 8.64
CA ASN A 188 11.03 11.61 7.83
C ASN A 188 12.25 12.28 7.20
N SER A 189 12.41 13.59 7.40
CA SER A 189 13.46 14.44 6.79
C SER A 189 13.39 14.45 5.27
N LEU A 190 12.16 14.44 4.71
CA LEU A 190 11.93 14.65 3.28
C LEU A 190 12.52 16.01 2.87
N LYS A 191 13.20 16.10 1.72
CA LYS A 191 13.68 17.39 1.20
C LYS A 191 12.58 18.02 0.35
N PHE A 192 12.23 19.27 0.62
CA PHE A 192 11.30 20.00 -0.23
C PHE A 192 11.96 20.31 -1.57
N THR A 193 11.45 19.69 -2.63
CA THR A 193 11.80 20.05 -4.00
C THR A 193 10.77 21.03 -4.57
N PRO A 194 11.10 21.76 -5.65
CA PRO A 194 10.16 22.68 -6.28
C PRO A 194 8.83 22.02 -6.67
N TYR A 195 8.85 20.74 -7.08
CA TYR A 195 7.65 19.99 -7.45
C TYR A 195 6.76 19.65 -6.25
N ILE A 196 7.34 19.32 -5.09
CA ILE A 196 6.58 19.11 -3.85
C ILE A 196 5.95 20.44 -3.44
N VAL A 197 6.71 21.54 -3.43
CA VAL A 197 6.17 22.88 -3.11
C VAL A 197 5.04 23.27 -4.07
N ASN A 198 5.20 23.04 -5.37
CA ASN A 198 4.15 23.28 -6.36
C ASN A 198 2.88 22.46 -6.06
N SER A 199 3.04 21.17 -5.73
CA SER A 199 1.93 20.32 -5.33
C SER A 199 1.19 20.85 -4.09
N LEU A 200 1.92 21.23 -3.03
CA LEU A 200 1.33 21.81 -1.82
C LEU A 200 0.52 23.06 -2.15
N VAL A 201 1.07 23.98 -2.93
CA VAL A 201 0.40 25.24 -3.29
C VAL A 201 -0.90 24.93 -4.05
N LEU A 202 -0.87 24.07 -5.05
CA LEU A 202 -2.04 23.74 -5.87
C LEU A 202 -3.14 23.01 -5.10
N LEU A 203 -2.77 22.05 -4.26
CA LEU A 203 -3.73 21.33 -3.41
C LEU A 203 -4.34 22.26 -2.35
N THR A 204 -3.55 23.19 -1.81
CA THR A 204 -4.05 24.21 -0.87
C THR A 204 -5.02 25.17 -1.56
N ILE A 205 -4.69 25.67 -2.75
CA ILE A 205 -5.58 26.54 -3.53
C ILE A 205 -6.87 25.77 -3.89
N SER A 206 -6.75 24.51 -4.32
CA SER A 206 -7.90 23.65 -4.65
C SER A 206 -8.89 23.54 -3.47
N ALA A 207 -8.38 23.24 -2.27
CA ALA A 207 -9.19 23.15 -1.06
C ALA A 207 -9.76 24.50 -0.64
N THR A 208 -8.99 25.58 -0.75
CA THR A 208 -9.41 26.94 -0.36
C THR A 208 -10.51 27.48 -1.28
N LEU A 209 -10.44 27.21 -2.58
CA LEU A 209 -11.48 27.60 -3.54
C LEU A 209 -12.86 27.02 -3.18
N LEU A 210 -12.90 25.82 -2.58
CA LEU A 210 -14.15 25.20 -2.13
C LEU A 210 -14.77 25.91 -0.92
N VAL A 211 -13.97 26.57 -0.09
CA VAL A 211 -14.46 27.38 1.04
C VAL A 211 -15.26 28.58 0.51
N PHE A 212 -14.71 29.30 -0.47
CA PHE A 212 -15.31 30.52 -1.00
C PHE A 212 -16.55 30.29 -1.86
N GLN A 213 -16.67 29.12 -2.50
CA GLN A 213 -17.85 28.77 -3.29
C GLN A 213 -19.15 28.69 -2.48
N ASN A 214 -19.07 28.30 -1.21
CA ASN A 214 -20.24 28.18 -0.34
C ASN A 214 -20.72 29.55 0.18
N GLU A 215 -19.87 30.58 0.14
CA GLU A 215 -20.26 31.95 0.51
C GLU A 215 -20.99 32.66 -0.63
N SER A 216 -20.60 32.41 -1.89
CA SER A 216 -21.13 33.12 -3.07
C SER A 216 -22.48 32.60 -3.61
N SER A 217 -23.06 31.56 -3.02
CA SER A 217 -24.23 30.85 -3.57
C SER A 217 -25.50 30.96 -2.72
N SER A 218 -25.58 31.93 -1.80
CA SER A 218 -26.72 32.03 -0.87
C SER A 218 -27.25 33.44 -0.69
N ASP A 219 -28.28 33.77 -1.46
CA ASP A 219 -29.29 34.76 -1.08
C ASP A 219 -30.15 34.24 0.09
N ASP A 220 -30.66 35.18 0.89
CA ASP A 220 -31.25 35.12 2.23
C ASP A 220 -32.20 33.95 2.62
N SER A 221 -31.98 33.38 3.82
CA SER A 221 -33.03 32.91 4.78
C SER A 221 -32.44 32.17 6.00
N ASP A 222 -33.09 32.28 7.17
CA ASP A 222 -32.67 31.71 8.47
C ASP A 222 -32.51 30.17 8.51
N SER A 223 -33.22 29.43 7.66
CA SER A 223 -33.08 27.96 7.53
C SER A 223 -31.71 27.56 6.95
N THR A 224 -31.06 28.46 6.21
CA THR A 224 -29.73 28.24 5.64
C THR A 224 -28.63 28.34 6.68
N GLN A 225 -28.82 29.04 7.81
CA GLN A 225 -27.77 29.23 8.80
C GLN A 225 -27.38 27.91 9.49
N THR A 226 -28.37 27.06 9.79
CA THR A 226 -28.13 25.72 10.36
C THR A 226 -27.48 24.79 9.34
N SER A 227 -27.82 24.93 8.05
CA SER A 227 -27.17 24.21 6.95
C SER A 227 -25.71 24.64 6.74
N LYS A 228 -25.44 25.95 6.80
CA LYS A 228 -24.08 26.54 6.74
C LYS A 228 -23.21 26.05 7.90
N LYS A 229 -23.73 26.05 9.13
CA LYS A 229 -23.00 25.51 10.29
C LYS A 229 -22.62 24.04 10.11
N LYS A 230 -23.55 23.21 9.64
CA LYS A 230 -23.30 21.80 9.33
C LYS A 230 -22.23 21.62 8.26
N TYR A 231 -22.31 22.40 7.18
CA TYR A 231 -21.32 22.40 6.11
C TYR A 231 -19.92 22.77 6.63
N VAL A 232 -19.80 23.84 7.41
CA VAL A 232 -18.52 24.29 7.98
C VAL A 232 -17.93 23.23 8.92
N ILE A 233 -18.76 22.59 9.76
CA ILE A 233 -18.34 21.47 10.60
C ILE A 233 -17.80 20.32 9.72
N GLY A 234 -18.55 19.94 8.68
CA GLY A 234 -18.11 18.92 7.73
C GLY A 234 -16.77 19.28 7.08
N PHE A 235 -16.62 20.51 6.62
CA PHE A 235 -15.39 21.02 6.00
C PHE A 235 -14.19 20.92 6.95
N ILE A 236 -14.32 21.47 8.16
CA ILE A 236 -13.24 21.45 9.17
C ILE A 236 -12.88 20.01 9.55
N CYS A 237 -13.88 19.14 9.73
CA CYS A 237 -13.65 17.73 10.01
C CYS A 237 -12.91 17.03 8.86
N THR A 238 -13.28 17.27 7.59
CA THR A 238 -12.60 16.65 6.44
C THR A 238 -11.18 17.17 6.24
N VAL A 239 -10.91 18.46 6.49
CA VAL A 239 -9.54 19.00 6.49
C VAL A 239 -8.73 18.37 7.62
N GLY A 240 -9.30 18.30 8.83
CA GLY A 240 -8.69 17.64 9.98
C GLY A 240 -8.36 16.17 9.72
N ALA A 241 -9.28 15.44 9.06
CA ALA A 241 -9.06 14.06 8.65
C ALA A 241 -8.00 13.93 7.55
N SER A 242 -7.96 14.86 6.59
CA SER A 242 -6.90 14.87 5.57
C SER A 242 -5.51 15.08 6.20
N ALA A 243 -5.44 15.92 7.24
CA ALA A 243 -4.22 16.12 8.02
C ALA A 243 -3.89 14.88 8.87
N GLY A 244 -4.87 14.27 9.54
CA GLY A 244 -4.71 13.05 10.32
C GLY A 244 -4.20 11.88 9.47
N TYR A 245 -4.78 11.68 8.29
CA TYR A 245 -4.34 10.68 7.31
C TYR A 245 -2.90 10.94 6.82
N GLY A 246 -2.57 12.19 6.46
CA GLY A 246 -1.21 12.55 6.07
C GLY A 246 -0.18 12.32 7.19
N LEU A 247 -0.56 12.60 8.44
CA LEU A 247 0.25 12.31 9.62
C LEU A 247 0.41 10.80 9.83
N TRP A 248 -0.66 10.02 9.67
CA TRP A 248 -0.62 8.56 9.78
C TRP A 248 0.36 7.95 8.77
N LEU A 249 0.31 8.38 7.50
CA LEU A 249 1.26 7.93 6.48
C LEU A 249 2.71 8.26 6.88
N SER A 250 2.97 9.49 7.31
CA SER A 250 4.30 9.94 7.71
C SER A 250 4.83 9.21 8.97
N LEU A 251 3.99 8.99 9.98
CA LEU A 251 4.35 8.22 11.18
C LEU A 251 4.63 6.76 10.85
N THR A 252 3.85 6.17 9.96
CA THR A 252 4.04 4.78 9.51
C THR A 252 5.42 4.61 8.86
N GLN A 253 5.79 5.52 7.96
CA GLN A 253 7.14 5.55 7.37
C GLN A 253 8.23 5.71 8.43
N LEU A 254 8.03 6.59 9.41
CA LEU A 254 8.98 6.81 10.49
C LEU A 254 9.20 5.55 11.34
N VAL A 255 8.11 4.84 11.66
CA VAL A 255 8.12 3.59 12.43
C VAL A 255 8.89 2.52 11.67
N PHE A 256 8.65 2.35 10.37
CA PHE A 256 9.41 1.38 9.57
C PHE A 256 10.90 1.73 9.54
N LYS A 257 11.24 3.01 9.34
CA LYS A 257 12.62 3.49 9.26
C LYS A 257 13.38 3.39 10.59
N LYS A 258 12.77 3.82 11.71
CA LYS A 258 13.45 3.95 13.01
C LYS A 258 13.21 2.80 13.98
N VAL A 259 12.00 2.24 14.01
CA VAL A 259 11.60 1.24 15.01
C VAL A 259 11.75 -0.17 14.46
N MET A 260 11.10 -0.47 13.34
CA MET A 260 11.09 -1.83 12.79
C MET A 260 12.40 -2.17 12.07
N LYS A 261 13.04 -1.17 11.44
CA LYS A 261 14.30 -1.27 10.66
C LYS A 261 14.27 -2.36 9.57
N ARG A 262 13.09 -2.93 9.30
CA ARG A 262 12.82 -4.05 8.40
C ARG A 262 11.37 -3.92 7.94
N GLU A 263 11.16 -3.95 6.64
CA GLU A 263 9.82 -3.95 6.01
C GLU A 263 9.47 -5.37 5.55
N THR A 264 9.47 -6.33 6.48
CA THR A 264 9.06 -7.70 6.13
C THR A 264 7.54 -7.79 6.05
N PHE A 265 7.05 -8.67 5.17
CA PHE A 265 5.61 -8.92 4.99
C PHE A 265 4.86 -9.12 6.32
N LYS A 266 5.41 -9.94 7.21
CA LYS A 266 4.83 -10.20 8.54
C LYS A 266 4.73 -8.95 9.39
N VAL A 267 5.80 -8.17 9.47
CA VAL A 267 5.87 -6.92 10.26
C VAL A 267 4.86 -5.90 9.78
N VAL A 268 4.68 -5.79 8.46
CA VAL A 268 3.69 -4.91 7.84
C VAL A 268 2.29 -5.37 8.21
N ILE A 269 1.93 -6.64 7.99
CA ILE A 269 0.61 -7.20 8.33
C ILE A 269 0.31 -7.07 9.83
N ASP A 270 1.26 -7.39 10.71
CA ASP A 270 1.12 -7.22 12.15
C ASP A 270 0.75 -5.76 12.49
N MET A 271 1.44 -4.79 11.89
CA MET A 271 1.14 -3.37 12.11
C MET A 271 -0.28 -2.98 11.72
N ILE A 272 -0.79 -3.42 10.57
CA ILE A 272 -2.19 -3.11 10.15
C ILE A 272 -3.19 -3.81 11.07
N MET A 273 -2.96 -5.09 11.36
CA MET A 273 -3.87 -5.89 12.16
C MET A 273 -4.01 -5.33 13.58
N TYR A 274 -2.89 -5.05 14.25
CA TYR A 274 -2.92 -4.52 15.61
C TYR A 274 -3.44 -3.09 15.68
N THR A 275 -3.08 -2.23 14.72
CA THR A 275 -3.62 -0.85 14.68
C THR A 275 -5.12 -0.84 14.37
N SER A 276 -5.59 -1.68 13.44
CA SER A 276 -7.01 -1.83 13.12
C SER A 276 -7.81 -2.44 14.27
N LEU A 277 -7.22 -3.39 15.01
CA LEU A 277 -7.82 -3.96 16.22
C LEU A 277 -8.03 -2.87 17.28
N VAL A 278 -6.98 -2.11 17.61
CA VAL A 278 -7.08 -0.99 18.56
C VAL A 278 -8.13 0.02 18.09
N ALA A 279 -8.07 0.41 16.81
CA ALA A 279 -8.99 1.40 16.25
C ALA A 279 -10.45 0.92 16.30
N THR A 280 -10.69 -0.37 16.01
CA THR A 280 -12.01 -1.00 16.11
C THR A 280 -12.50 -1.00 17.56
N CYS A 281 -11.66 -1.39 18.53
CA CYS A 281 -12.02 -1.37 19.95
C CYS A 281 -12.40 0.03 20.42
N VAL A 282 -11.60 1.05 20.08
CA VAL A 282 -11.86 2.46 20.42
C VAL A 282 -13.18 2.93 19.80
N THR A 283 -13.43 2.57 18.54
CA THR A 283 -14.66 2.94 17.83
C THR A 283 -15.90 2.27 18.42
N VAL A 284 -15.79 0.98 18.81
CA VAL A 284 -16.86 0.26 19.52
C VAL A 284 -17.14 0.93 20.86
N VAL A 285 -16.10 1.26 21.63
CA VAL A 285 -16.27 2.02 22.90
C VAL A 285 -16.96 3.36 22.64
N GLY A 286 -16.57 4.10 21.59
CA GLY A 286 -17.23 5.34 21.19
C GLY A 286 -18.70 5.18 20.81
N LEU A 287 -19.05 4.11 20.08
CA LEU A 287 -20.43 3.77 19.73
C LEU A 287 -21.30 3.52 20.96
N PHE A 288 -20.76 2.80 21.96
CA PHE A 288 -21.47 2.53 23.20
C PHE A 288 -21.56 3.76 24.11
N ALA A 289 -20.45 4.47 24.29
CA ALA A 289 -20.36 5.65 25.15
C ALA A 289 -21.20 6.84 24.65
N SER A 290 -21.35 6.98 23.33
CA SER A 290 -22.21 8.01 22.73
C SER A 290 -23.70 7.71 22.81
N GLY A 291 -24.08 6.47 23.15
CA GLY A 291 -25.48 6.03 23.17
C GLY A 291 -26.09 5.78 21.78
N GLU A 292 -25.33 5.97 20.69
CA GLU A 292 -25.81 5.76 19.31
C GLU A 292 -26.27 4.30 19.08
N TRP A 293 -25.70 3.34 19.82
CA TRP A 293 -26.07 1.92 19.76
C TRP A 293 -27.57 1.67 20.02
N ASN A 294 -28.22 2.46 20.89
CA ASN A 294 -29.65 2.34 21.19
C ASN A 294 -30.53 2.69 19.97
N GLY A 295 -30.05 3.60 19.12
CA GLY A 295 -30.77 4.09 17.95
C GLY A 295 -30.63 3.19 16.71
N LEU A 296 -29.63 2.31 16.66
CA LEU A 296 -29.30 1.53 15.46
C LEU A 296 -30.45 0.64 14.98
N ARG A 297 -31.23 0.06 15.91
CA ARG A 297 -32.37 -0.78 15.53
C ARG A 297 -33.46 0.04 14.84
N ASN A 298 -33.71 1.25 15.33
CA ASN A 298 -34.68 2.16 14.73
C ASN A 298 -34.16 2.70 13.41
N GLU A 299 -32.89 3.08 13.35
CA GLU A 299 -32.19 3.50 12.13
C GLU A 299 -32.31 2.44 11.02
N MET A 300 -32.03 1.18 11.32
CA MET A 300 -32.16 0.09 10.35
C MET A 300 -33.61 -0.14 9.91
N ASN A 301 -34.58 0.05 10.80
CA ASN A 301 -36.01 -0.09 10.46
C ASN A 301 -36.53 1.07 9.60
N GLU A 302 -36.01 2.28 9.82
CA GLU A 302 -36.37 3.52 9.12
C GLU A 302 -35.56 3.74 7.84
N TYR A 303 -34.55 2.91 7.56
CA TYR A 303 -33.70 3.03 6.39
C TYR A 303 -34.53 2.95 5.10
N GLU A 304 -34.41 3.95 4.24
CA GLU A 304 -35.29 4.16 3.09
C GLU A 304 -35.31 2.96 2.13
N LEU A 305 -34.16 2.30 1.96
CA LEU A 305 -34.00 1.12 1.09
C LEU A 305 -34.33 -0.22 1.80
N GLY A 306 -34.76 -0.17 3.06
CA GLY A 306 -35.10 -1.32 3.88
C GLY A 306 -33.92 -1.95 4.63
N LYS A 307 -34.25 -2.85 5.56
CA LYS A 307 -33.31 -3.45 6.53
C LYS A 307 -32.19 -4.27 5.86
N VAL A 308 -32.52 -5.03 4.82
CA VAL A 308 -31.54 -5.87 4.12
C VAL A 308 -30.52 -4.98 3.41
N SER A 309 -30.98 -3.93 2.73
CA SER A 309 -30.13 -2.95 2.06
C SER A 309 -29.22 -2.21 3.05
N TYR A 310 -29.70 -1.91 4.26
CA TYR A 310 -28.89 -1.33 5.33
C TYR A 310 -27.69 -2.24 5.69
N VAL A 311 -27.96 -3.51 6.00
CA VAL A 311 -26.93 -4.48 6.38
C VAL A 311 -25.97 -4.76 5.22
N LEU A 312 -26.49 -4.89 4.00
CA LEU A 312 -25.68 -5.07 2.80
C LEU A 312 -24.77 -3.86 2.57
N ASN A 313 -25.29 -2.63 2.69
CA ASN A 313 -24.51 -1.41 2.50
C ASN A 313 -23.33 -1.34 3.48
N LEU A 314 -23.58 -1.60 4.76
CA LEU A 314 -22.53 -1.65 5.76
C LEU A 314 -21.51 -2.78 5.45
N THR A 315 -22.00 -3.98 5.16
CA THR A 315 -21.12 -5.15 4.90
C THR A 315 -20.23 -4.94 3.66
N PHE A 316 -20.79 -4.40 2.58
CA PHE A 316 -20.03 -4.06 1.37
C PHE A 316 -19.04 -2.92 1.64
N THR A 317 -19.43 -1.90 2.39
CA THR A 317 -18.51 -0.81 2.78
C THR A 317 -17.30 -1.37 3.54
N ALA A 318 -17.53 -2.20 4.56
CA ALA A 318 -16.45 -2.86 5.29
C ALA A 318 -15.58 -3.71 4.37
N THR A 319 -16.20 -4.54 3.54
CA THR A 319 -15.47 -5.42 2.61
C THR A 319 -14.61 -4.64 1.63
N LEU A 320 -15.13 -3.53 1.08
CA LEU A 320 -14.41 -2.69 0.12
C LEU A 320 -13.22 -1.96 0.77
N TRP A 321 -13.35 -1.47 2.01
CA TRP A 321 -12.19 -0.90 2.73
C TRP A 321 -11.08 -1.93 2.95
N GLN A 322 -11.44 -3.20 3.14
CA GLN A 322 -10.45 -4.28 3.27
C GLN A 322 -9.86 -4.68 1.93
N LEU A 323 -10.65 -4.72 0.86
CA LEU A 323 -10.12 -4.89 -0.48
C LEU A 323 -9.14 -3.76 -0.79
N PHE A 324 -9.50 -2.49 -0.56
CA PHE A 324 -8.57 -1.37 -0.70
C PHE A 324 -7.24 -1.62 0.04
N THR A 325 -7.31 -2.09 1.28
CA THR A 325 -6.15 -2.46 2.10
C THR A 325 -5.32 -3.58 1.43
N ILE A 326 -5.95 -4.66 0.97
CA ILE A 326 -5.30 -5.75 0.20
C ILE A 326 -4.62 -5.21 -1.07
N GLY A 327 -5.26 -4.30 -1.79
CA GLY A 327 -4.72 -3.64 -2.98
C GLY A 327 -3.45 -2.85 -2.67
N CYS A 328 -3.47 -2.06 -1.60
CA CYS A 328 -2.30 -1.34 -1.11
C CYS A 328 -1.14 -2.30 -0.82
N PHE A 329 -1.39 -3.38 -0.07
CA PHE A 329 -0.34 -4.36 0.27
C PHE A 329 0.19 -5.12 -0.93
N GLY A 330 -0.68 -5.50 -1.85
CA GLY A 330 -0.26 -6.11 -3.11
C GLY A 330 0.70 -5.20 -3.89
N LEU A 331 0.44 -3.89 -3.93
CA LEU A 331 1.34 -2.94 -4.60
C LEU A 331 2.64 -2.70 -3.84
N ILE A 332 2.59 -2.60 -2.51
CA ILE A 332 3.78 -2.46 -1.66
C ILE A 332 4.72 -3.66 -1.86
N THR A 333 4.17 -4.87 -1.96
CA THR A 333 4.95 -6.11 -2.08
C THR A 333 5.44 -6.39 -3.50
N GLU A 334 4.66 -6.05 -4.53
CA GLU A 334 5.04 -6.29 -5.93
C GLU A 334 5.95 -5.20 -6.51
N VAL A 335 5.84 -3.96 -6.01
CA VAL A 335 6.53 -2.78 -6.55
C VAL A 335 7.25 -2.01 -5.45
N SER A 336 6.52 -1.17 -4.70
CA SER A 336 7.06 -0.34 -3.62
C SER A 336 5.92 0.39 -2.89
N SER A 337 6.20 0.89 -1.69
CA SER A 337 5.28 1.77 -0.94
C SER A 337 5.02 3.11 -1.64
N LEU A 338 6.02 3.62 -2.36
CA LEU A 338 5.91 4.86 -3.13
C LEU A 338 4.97 4.71 -4.33
N PHE A 339 5.10 3.61 -5.07
CA PHE A 339 4.19 3.31 -6.18
C PHE A 339 2.76 3.12 -5.68
N SER A 340 2.56 2.41 -4.56
CA SER A 340 1.23 2.26 -3.96
C SER A 340 0.62 3.61 -3.57
N ASN A 341 1.39 4.51 -2.96
CA ASN A 341 0.92 5.86 -2.61
C ASN A 341 0.58 6.68 -3.87
N ALA A 342 1.37 6.57 -4.94
CA ALA A 342 1.09 7.22 -6.20
C ALA A 342 -0.22 6.74 -6.82
N ILE A 343 -0.46 5.42 -6.87
CA ILE A 343 -1.75 4.87 -7.33
C ILE A 343 -2.90 5.34 -6.43
N SER A 344 -2.71 5.40 -5.11
CA SER A 344 -3.71 5.98 -4.19
C SER A 344 -4.09 7.41 -4.56
N ALA A 345 -3.07 8.22 -4.84
CA ALA A 345 -3.24 9.62 -5.18
C ALA A 345 -4.06 9.78 -6.48
N LEU A 346 -3.85 8.90 -7.46
CA LEU A 346 -4.63 8.88 -8.70
C LEU A 346 -6.12 8.53 -8.50
N GLY A 347 -6.47 7.84 -7.40
CA GLY A 347 -7.87 7.54 -7.07
C GLY A 347 -8.67 8.72 -6.56
N VAL A 348 -8.01 9.71 -5.96
CA VAL A 348 -8.64 10.89 -5.36
C VAL A 348 -9.52 11.69 -6.35
N PRO A 349 -9.11 11.98 -7.60
CA PRO A 349 -9.96 12.69 -8.56
C PRO A 349 -11.05 11.83 -9.21
N ILE A 350 -11.01 10.50 -9.05
CA ILE A 350 -12.04 9.59 -9.62
C ILE A 350 -13.36 9.74 -8.84
N VAL A 351 -13.27 9.89 -7.53
CA VAL A 351 -14.44 9.93 -6.64
C VAL A 351 -15.36 11.13 -6.90
N PRO A 352 -14.87 12.38 -7.08
CA PRO A 352 -15.72 13.50 -7.47
C PRO A 352 -16.43 13.27 -8.81
N MET A 353 -15.78 12.65 -9.79
CA MET A 353 -16.41 12.34 -11.08
C MET A 353 -17.55 11.34 -10.92
N LEU A 354 -17.32 10.25 -10.16
CA LEU A 354 -18.36 9.26 -9.88
C LEU A 354 -19.51 9.84 -9.06
N ALA A 355 -19.23 10.73 -8.10
CA ALA A 355 -20.25 11.40 -7.31
C ALA A 355 -21.22 12.22 -8.16
N VAL A 356 -20.72 12.88 -9.21
CA VAL A 356 -21.55 13.65 -10.14
C VAL A 356 -22.48 12.75 -10.95
N VAL A 357 -22.00 11.55 -11.32
CA VAL A 357 -22.79 10.59 -12.08
C VAL A 357 -23.82 9.88 -11.20
N VAL A 358 -23.44 9.45 -10.00
CA VAL A 358 -24.25 8.59 -9.12
C VAL A 358 -25.20 9.39 -8.23
N PHE A 359 -24.72 10.49 -7.63
CA PHE A 359 -25.50 11.31 -6.69
C PHE A 359 -26.02 12.60 -7.33
N HIS A 360 -25.73 12.84 -8.61
CA HIS A 360 -26.06 14.09 -9.29
C HIS A 360 -25.55 15.33 -8.55
N ASP A 361 -24.37 15.20 -7.93
CA ASP A 361 -23.72 16.29 -7.22
C ASP A 361 -23.51 17.50 -8.14
N LYS A 362 -23.91 18.70 -7.68
CA LYS A 362 -23.73 19.93 -8.44
C LYS A 362 -22.24 20.23 -8.64
N MET A 363 -21.82 20.34 -9.91
CA MET A 363 -20.49 20.80 -10.33
C MET A 363 -20.58 22.21 -10.88
N HIS A 364 -20.29 23.19 -10.03
CA HIS A 364 -20.12 24.58 -10.49
C HIS A 364 -18.69 24.79 -11.01
N GLY A 365 -18.47 25.90 -11.73
CA GLY A 365 -17.17 26.24 -12.31
C GLY A 365 -16.00 26.21 -11.31
N ILE A 366 -16.20 26.73 -10.10
CA ILE A 366 -15.16 26.73 -9.05
C ILE A 366 -14.75 25.32 -8.66
N LYS A 367 -15.71 24.40 -8.50
CA LYS A 367 -15.45 23.00 -8.14
C LYS A 367 -14.72 22.25 -9.26
N ALA A 368 -15.04 22.56 -10.51
CA ALA A 368 -14.31 22.03 -11.67
C ALA A 368 -12.86 22.55 -11.69
N ILE A 369 -12.64 23.83 -11.42
CA ILE A 369 -11.29 24.42 -11.30
C ILE A 369 -10.51 23.77 -10.14
N SER A 370 -11.13 23.61 -8.96
CA SER A 370 -10.52 22.89 -7.83
C SER A 370 -10.13 21.47 -8.21
N MET A 371 -10.96 20.75 -8.96
CA MET A 371 -10.64 19.40 -9.43
C MET A 371 -9.42 19.37 -10.36
N VAL A 372 -9.35 20.30 -11.33
CA VAL A 372 -8.18 20.40 -12.23
C VAL A 372 -6.90 20.72 -11.46
N LEU A 373 -6.96 21.66 -10.51
CA LEU A 373 -5.83 22.00 -9.64
C LEU A 373 -5.40 20.83 -8.77
N ALA A 374 -6.36 20.05 -8.23
CA ALA A 374 -6.06 18.85 -7.47
C ALA A 374 -5.35 17.79 -8.31
N ILE A 375 -5.84 17.52 -9.53
CA ILE A 375 -5.20 16.60 -10.48
C ILE A 375 -3.77 17.07 -10.78
N TRP A 376 -3.57 18.36 -11.08
CA TRP A 376 -2.24 18.89 -11.35
C TRP A 376 -1.30 18.75 -10.14
N GLY A 377 -1.79 19.07 -8.94
CA GLY A 377 -1.04 18.93 -7.69
C GLY A 377 -0.62 17.48 -7.45
N ILE A 378 -1.52 16.52 -7.68
CA ILE A 378 -1.26 15.09 -7.58
C ILE A 378 -0.19 14.65 -8.59
N ILE A 379 -0.31 15.05 -9.85
CA ILE A 379 0.67 14.73 -10.90
C ILE A 379 2.04 15.26 -10.53
N SER A 380 2.13 16.50 -10.03
CA SER A 380 3.40 17.11 -9.59
C SER A 380 4.04 16.32 -8.43
N TYR A 381 3.23 15.86 -7.46
CA TYR A 381 3.70 15.05 -6.34
C TYR A 381 4.23 13.69 -6.79
N VAL A 382 3.45 12.97 -7.60
CA VAL A 382 3.82 11.64 -8.13
C VAL A 382 5.07 11.73 -8.99
N TYR A 383 5.19 12.78 -9.81
CA TYR A 383 6.36 13.00 -10.65
C TYR A 383 7.64 13.22 -9.84
N GLN A 384 7.58 14.00 -8.74
CA GLN A 384 8.75 14.13 -7.86
C GLN A 384 9.14 12.79 -7.25
N GLN A 385 8.16 12.03 -6.75
CA GLN A 385 8.40 10.74 -6.13
C GLN A 385 9.17 9.80 -7.08
N TYR A 386 8.83 9.85 -8.36
CA TYR A 386 9.51 9.10 -9.42
C TYR A 386 10.97 9.57 -9.65
N ILE A 387 11.21 10.89 -9.63
CA ILE A 387 12.57 11.45 -9.77
C ILE A 387 13.46 11.05 -8.57
N ASP A 388 12.92 11.11 -7.36
CA ASP A 388 13.67 10.78 -6.15
C ASP A 388 14.11 9.31 -6.15
N ASP A 389 13.22 8.40 -6.58
CA ASP A 389 13.53 6.98 -6.70
C ASP A 389 14.62 6.71 -7.74
N THR A 390 14.48 7.26 -8.95
CA THR A 390 15.47 7.06 -10.03
C THR A 390 16.85 7.62 -9.65
N THR A 391 16.89 8.73 -8.91
CA THR A 391 18.15 9.32 -8.42
C THR A 391 18.79 8.45 -7.33
N SER A 392 17.98 7.88 -6.44
CA SER A 392 18.47 6.99 -5.37
C SER A 392 19.06 5.68 -5.94
N GLU A 393 18.43 5.09 -6.96
CA GLU A 393 18.89 3.87 -7.62
C GLU A 393 20.21 4.10 -8.38
N ASN A 394 20.37 5.26 -9.02
CA ASN A 394 21.61 5.68 -9.67
C ASN A 394 22.76 5.95 -8.68
N THR A 395 22.45 6.41 -7.46
CA THR A 395 23.46 6.66 -6.41
C THR A 395 23.95 5.35 -5.78
N VAL A 396 23.05 4.36 -5.63
CA VAL A 396 23.43 3.03 -5.10
C VAL A 396 24.26 2.24 -6.09
N THR A 397 23.96 2.34 -7.40
CA THR A 397 24.73 1.66 -8.46
C THR A 397 26.12 2.27 -8.70
N SER A 398 26.31 3.56 -8.43
CA SER A 398 27.62 4.23 -8.54
C SER A 398 28.56 4.02 -7.34
N HIS A 399 28.05 3.46 -6.23
CA HIS A 399 28.86 3.10 -5.04
C HIS A 399 29.20 1.60 -4.94
N VAL A 400 28.86 0.78 -5.93
CA VAL A 400 29.41 -0.57 -6.04
C VAL A 400 30.84 -0.45 -6.60
N PRO A 401 31.90 -0.83 -5.85
CA PRO A 401 33.25 -0.78 -6.38
C PRO A 401 33.31 -1.76 -7.55
N ILE A 402 33.65 -1.24 -8.74
CA ILE A 402 34.07 -2.07 -9.86
C ILE A 402 35.26 -2.87 -9.34
N ALA A 403 35.09 -4.18 -9.17
CA ALA A 403 36.20 -5.07 -8.84
C ALA A 403 37.29 -4.84 -9.88
N SER A 404 38.42 -4.31 -9.42
CA SER A 404 39.60 -4.08 -10.25
C SER A 404 40.02 -5.40 -10.87
N VAL A 405 39.89 -5.47 -12.20
CA VAL A 405 40.45 -6.53 -13.04
C VAL A 405 41.96 -6.57 -12.77
N PRO A 406 42.57 -7.74 -12.48
CA PRO A 406 44.02 -7.82 -12.36
C PRO A 406 44.65 -7.44 -13.70
N GLN A 407 45.50 -6.42 -13.72
CA GLN A 407 46.34 -6.14 -14.88
C GLN A 407 47.25 -7.35 -15.12
N GLU A 408 47.19 -7.88 -16.34
CA GLU A 408 48.24 -8.74 -16.89
C GLU A 408 49.58 -8.02 -16.77
N GLU A 409 50.51 -8.66 -16.06
CA GLU A 409 51.90 -8.28 -15.97
C GLU A 409 52.60 -8.69 -17.27
N VAL A 410 52.69 -7.75 -18.21
CA VAL A 410 53.56 -7.86 -19.40
C VAL A 410 54.84 -7.05 -19.14
N HIS A 411 55.98 -7.72 -19.36
CA HIS A 411 57.39 -7.28 -19.27
C HIS A 411 58.05 -7.53 -17.91
N ARG A 412 58.93 -8.53 -17.77
CA ARG A 412 60.23 -8.64 -18.45
C ARG A 412 60.81 -10.05 -18.47
#